data_AF-A0A947FIH3-F1
#
_entry.id   AF-A0A947FIH3-F1
#
_cell.length_a   1.000
_cell.length_b   1.000
_cell.length_c   1.000
_cell.angle_alpha   90.00
_cell.angle_beta   90.00
_cell.angle_gamma   90.00
#
_symmetry.space_group_name_H-M   'P 1'
#
loop_
_entity.id
_entity.type
_entity.pdbx_description
1 polymer ?
#
loop_
_entity_poly.entity_id
_entity_poly.type
_entity_poly.pdbx_seq_one_letter_code
_entity_poly.pdbx_strand_id
1 'polypeptide(L)'
;MKESRVFEPRLALRFGVTGHRPPRLDTRHESRIREEISSLVRIAGDRLKDLQRTHPDCFSDDTPTVKLLSSLAEGADVIAAEAALESGGSLSACLPFPPDVYAKDFKPADWERSARLIERATSTMVLADYPSGSEAAYEMAGQIVLSQCDILFAIWDGEAAGGRGGTTHVIAEAVARHQPVIHIDATGKKPPQLLWSGLHAAIPDRPTIDGVERANANEALPALVEALCAPPKEGQREALLHFLHPRIKRRSHAIAWPLLLWVTGAKKLSKLSLSSQLAEDSAQQAKGLVRPFSDVGHFGKFLNHDLLERYARADAQASLFALRFRSSFVVNFALSGLAVLLALSGLLFPEFKKILITAELFVILTIIMNTRRASRIDFHRRWIDRRHLAERLRQLMITSILGRLGLREVEDGTHEPGWASWYARASARELGLVGAKMDETYLSRLRQTMLDLIDDQAGYHRSNQHAMHRANHRLHLIGDCFFAGTIAACLTYLFVSFTMGKDAGLLGFGMAEIVTLLTALFPALAAALYGIRMQGDFAATSERSALIARMLEGLKVALEADPLRYDRLVERSRRLSEILLVDVQQWQLHFETRPMSLPG
;
A
#
# COMPACT_ATOMS: atom_id res chain seq x y z
N MET A 1 -24.47 16.03 -9.36
CA MET A 1 -23.37 15.57 -10.23
C MET A 1 -22.69 14.38 -9.56
N LYS A 2 -22.45 13.31 -10.32
CA LYS A 2 -21.99 11.98 -9.89
C LYS A 2 -20.56 12.01 -9.27
N GLU A 3 -20.42 12.47 -8.03
CA GLU A 3 -19.14 12.39 -7.28
C GLU A 3 -18.93 11.03 -6.59
N SER A 4 -19.85 10.07 -6.68
CA SER A 4 -19.79 8.81 -5.89
C SER A 4 -19.07 7.63 -6.57
N ARG A 5 -18.74 7.68 -7.86
CA ARG A 5 -18.36 6.47 -8.61
C ARG A 5 -16.86 6.17 -8.75
N VAL A 6 -15.97 7.11 -8.43
CA VAL A 6 -14.51 6.91 -8.63
C VAL A 6 -13.92 5.90 -7.62
N PHE A 7 -14.53 5.79 -6.45
CA PHE A 7 -13.96 5.00 -5.35
C PHE A 7 -14.48 3.59 -5.28
N GLU A 8 -15.67 3.30 -5.78
CA GLU A 8 -16.17 1.93 -5.90
C GLU A 8 -15.45 1.26 -7.08
N PRO A 9 -14.66 0.19 -6.85
CA PRO A 9 -13.96 -0.47 -7.93
C PRO A 9 -14.95 -1.25 -8.79
N ARG A 10 -14.69 -1.29 -10.10
CA ARG A 10 -15.38 -2.24 -10.97
C ARG A 10 -14.97 -3.66 -10.62
N LEU A 11 -15.95 -4.53 -10.47
CA LEU A 11 -15.71 -5.94 -10.21
C LEU A 11 -15.10 -6.61 -11.46
N ALA A 12 -13.91 -7.18 -11.30
CA ALA A 12 -13.20 -7.86 -12.37
C ALA A 12 -12.46 -9.09 -11.83
N LEU A 13 -12.29 -10.09 -12.69
CA LEU A 13 -11.45 -11.28 -12.46
C LEU A 13 -10.54 -11.50 -13.66
N ARG A 14 -9.29 -11.85 -13.40
CA ARG A 14 -8.28 -12.00 -14.46
C ARG A 14 -7.80 -13.43 -14.59
N PHE A 15 -7.92 -14.00 -15.77
CA PHE A 15 -7.29 -15.26 -16.15
C PHE A 15 -6.01 -15.00 -16.93
N GLY A 16 -5.00 -15.82 -16.72
CA GLY A 16 -3.84 -15.95 -17.60
C GLY A 16 -3.91 -17.28 -18.34
N VAL A 17 -3.21 -17.44 -19.45
CA VAL A 17 -3.07 -18.74 -20.12
C VAL A 17 -1.60 -19.10 -20.32
N THR A 18 -1.32 -20.39 -20.14
CA THR A 18 -0.13 -21.05 -20.65
C THR A 18 -0.52 -22.44 -21.13
N GLY A 19 0.12 -22.95 -22.17
CA GLY A 19 -0.18 -24.29 -22.64
C GLY A 19 0.74 -24.80 -23.74
N HIS A 20 0.43 -25.99 -24.23
CA HIS A 20 1.18 -26.64 -25.31
C HIS A 20 0.88 -26.02 -26.68
N ARG A 21 1.90 -26.05 -27.53
CA ARG A 21 1.80 -25.76 -28.97
C ARG A 21 1.74 -27.08 -29.76
N PRO A 22 1.21 -27.10 -30.99
CA PRO A 22 1.35 -28.26 -31.87
C PRO A 22 2.83 -28.69 -32.02
N PRO A 23 3.15 -30.00 -32.09
CA PRO A 23 2.22 -31.13 -32.17
C PRO A 23 1.79 -31.71 -30.80
N ARG A 24 2.27 -31.18 -29.67
CA ARG A 24 1.89 -31.68 -28.33
C ARG A 24 0.43 -31.41 -27.98
N LEU A 25 -0.17 -30.43 -28.65
CA LEU A 25 -1.61 -30.18 -28.62
C LEU A 25 -2.25 -30.74 -29.90
N ASP A 26 -3.01 -31.84 -29.77
CA ASP A 26 -3.74 -32.43 -30.89
C ASP A 26 -4.99 -31.59 -31.21
N THR A 27 -5.12 -31.17 -32.47
CA THR A 27 -6.22 -30.32 -32.95
C THR A 27 -7.59 -31.00 -32.79
N ARG A 28 -7.65 -32.33 -32.68
CA ARG A 28 -8.91 -33.06 -32.41
C ARG A 28 -9.52 -32.74 -31.05
N HIS A 29 -8.72 -32.27 -30.09
CA HIS A 29 -9.19 -31.91 -28.76
C HIS A 29 -9.52 -30.42 -28.62
N GLU A 30 -9.25 -29.61 -29.66
CA GLU A 30 -9.43 -28.16 -29.62
C GLU A 30 -10.85 -27.74 -29.24
N SER A 31 -11.88 -28.31 -29.89
CA SER A 31 -13.28 -27.95 -29.61
C SER A 31 -13.68 -28.26 -28.16
N ARG A 32 -13.17 -29.34 -27.59
CA ARG A 32 -13.43 -29.72 -26.19
C ARG A 32 -12.76 -28.74 -25.23
N ILE A 33 -11.48 -28.44 -25.45
CA ILE A 33 -10.72 -27.48 -24.63
C ILE A 33 -11.39 -26.10 -24.68
N ARG A 34 -11.85 -25.68 -25.86
CA ARG A 34 -12.59 -24.43 -26.05
C ARG A 34 -13.87 -24.43 -25.22
N GLU A 35 -14.68 -25.49 -25.27
CA GLU A 35 -15.92 -25.60 -24.50
C GLU A 35 -15.65 -25.60 -22.98
N GLU A 36 -14.61 -26.30 -22.52
CA GLU A 36 -14.19 -26.30 -21.11
C GLU A 36 -13.83 -24.89 -20.63
N ILE A 37 -13.05 -24.13 -21.41
CA ILE A 37 -12.68 -22.75 -21.08
C ILE A 37 -13.93 -21.85 -21.11
N SER A 38 -14.78 -21.97 -22.12
CA SER A 38 -16.01 -21.19 -22.25
C SER A 38 -16.95 -21.39 -21.06
N SER A 39 -17.12 -22.65 -20.63
CA SER A 39 -17.88 -23.00 -19.44
C SER A 39 -17.30 -22.33 -18.17
N LEU A 40 -15.98 -22.43 -17.96
CA LEU A 40 -15.31 -21.84 -16.80
C LEU A 40 -15.40 -20.29 -16.79
N VAL A 41 -15.26 -19.65 -17.96
CA VAL A 41 -15.42 -18.19 -18.10
C VAL A 41 -16.85 -17.76 -17.76
N ARG A 42 -17.86 -18.52 -18.22
CA ARG A 42 -19.27 -18.27 -17.87
C ARG A 42 -19.54 -18.44 -16.38
N ILE A 43 -19.08 -19.53 -15.78
CA ILE A 43 -19.21 -19.79 -14.32
C ILE A 43 -18.62 -18.62 -13.52
N ALA A 44 -17.42 -18.18 -13.88
CA ALA A 44 -16.79 -17.03 -13.24
C ALA A 44 -17.60 -15.74 -13.44
N GLY A 45 -18.03 -15.46 -14.68
CA GLY A 45 -18.82 -14.27 -15.00
C GLY A 45 -20.14 -14.20 -14.24
N ASP A 46 -20.86 -15.32 -14.11
CA ASP A 46 -22.12 -15.38 -13.38
C ASP A 46 -21.89 -15.22 -11.87
N ARG A 47 -20.83 -15.82 -11.31
CA ARG A 47 -20.48 -15.60 -9.89
C ARG A 47 -20.11 -14.15 -9.60
N LEU A 48 -19.41 -13.46 -10.51
CA LEU A 48 -19.12 -12.03 -10.34
C LEU A 48 -20.41 -11.19 -10.34
N LYS A 49 -21.39 -11.48 -11.21
CA LYS A 49 -22.69 -10.78 -11.20
C LYS A 49 -23.43 -11.00 -9.88
N ASP A 50 -23.41 -12.23 -9.36
CA ASP A 50 -24.02 -12.55 -8.05
C ASP A 50 -23.34 -11.79 -6.90
N LEU A 51 -22.01 -11.67 -6.93
CA LEU A 51 -21.23 -10.90 -5.96
C LEU A 51 -21.59 -9.41 -5.98
N GLN A 52 -21.66 -8.82 -7.18
CA GLN A 52 -22.06 -7.42 -7.34
C GLN A 52 -23.47 -7.18 -6.79
N ARG A 53 -24.42 -8.09 -7.09
CA ARG A 53 -25.80 -8.01 -6.58
C ARG A 53 -25.88 -8.13 -5.06
N THR A 54 -25.05 -8.99 -4.46
CA THR A 54 -25.01 -9.22 -3.00
C THR A 54 -24.31 -8.09 -2.25
N HIS A 55 -23.40 -7.36 -2.91
CA HIS A 55 -22.61 -6.30 -2.31
C HIS A 55 -22.62 -4.98 -3.11
N PRO A 56 -23.81 -4.37 -3.35
CA PRO A 56 -23.93 -3.18 -4.20
C PRO A 56 -23.16 -1.98 -3.64
N ASP A 57 -23.01 -1.86 -2.32
CA ASP A 57 -22.31 -0.72 -1.69
C ASP A 57 -20.77 -0.79 -1.81
N CYS A 58 -20.23 -1.91 -2.32
CA CYS A 58 -18.79 -2.19 -2.37
C CYS A 58 -18.21 -2.13 -3.79
N PHE A 59 -19.05 -2.17 -4.83
CA PHE A 59 -18.64 -2.22 -6.23
C PHE A 59 -19.41 -1.19 -7.04
N SER A 60 -18.81 -0.70 -8.12
CA SER A 60 -19.51 0.19 -9.05
C SER A 60 -20.66 -0.54 -9.76
N ASP A 61 -21.63 0.20 -10.29
CA ASP A 61 -22.70 -0.34 -11.16
C ASP A 61 -22.20 -0.89 -12.52
N ASP A 62 -20.92 -0.71 -12.87
CA ASP A 62 -20.38 -1.17 -14.15
C ASP A 62 -20.41 -2.70 -14.26
N THR A 63 -20.73 -3.21 -15.45
CA THR A 63 -20.84 -4.66 -15.69
C THR A 63 -19.56 -5.39 -15.28
N PRO A 64 -19.63 -6.45 -14.44
CA PRO A 64 -18.46 -7.21 -14.05
C PRO A 64 -17.73 -7.80 -15.25
N THR A 65 -16.40 -7.92 -15.16
CA THR A 65 -15.58 -8.37 -16.30
C THR A 65 -14.71 -9.55 -15.98
N VAL A 66 -14.72 -10.53 -16.89
CA VAL A 66 -13.70 -11.57 -16.98
C VAL A 66 -12.70 -11.15 -18.06
N LYS A 67 -11.42 -11.10 -17.70
CA LYS A 67 -10.33 -10.67 -18.60
C LYS A 67 -9.35 -11.82 -18.75
N LEU A 68 -9.00 -12.19 -19.99
CA LEU A 68 -7.92 -13.13 -20.27
C LEU A 68 -6.67 -12.35 -20.70
N LEU A 69 -5.53 -12.71 -20.13
CA LEU A 69 -4.21 -12.32 -20.61
C LEU A 69 -3.53 -13.51 -21.28
N SER A 70 -3.05 -13.30 -22.50
CA SER A 70 -2.40 -14.31 -23.34
C SER A 70 -1.15 -13.75 -24.02
N SER A 71 -0.17 -14.60 -24.29
CA SER A 71 0.95 -14.24 -25.18
C SER A 71 0.64 -14.52 -26.64
N LEU A 72 -0.55 -15.05 -26.93
CA LEU A 72 -1.06 -15.35 -28.26
C LEU A 72 -0.08 -16.21 -29.07
N ALA A 73 0.55 -17.17 -28.39
CA ALA A 73 1.29 -18.24 -29.04
C ALA A 73 0.34 -19.21 -29.77
N GLU A 74 0.85 -19.95 -30.76
CA GLU A 74 0.06 -20.96 -31.46
C GLU A 74 -0.45 -22.04 -30.50
N GLY A 75 -1.67 -22.53 -30.72
CA GLY A 75 -2.27 -23.60 -29.93
C GLY A 75 -3.05 -23.07 -28.73
N ALA A 76 -2.67 -23.48 -27.53
CA ALA A 76 -3.42 -23.26 -26.29
C ALA A 76 -3.82 -21.79 -26.05
N ASP A 77 -2.89 -20.86 -26.25
CA ASP A 77 -3.08 -19.42 -26.05
C ASP A 77 -4.16 -18.84 -26.96
N VAL A 78 -4.18 -19.24 -28.24
CA VAL A 78 -5.19 -18.83 -29.23
C VAL A 78 -6.55 -19.44 -28.92
N ILE A 79 -6.60 -20.73 -28.57
CA ILE A 79 -7.86 -21.41 -28.22
C ILE A 79 -8.51 -20.77 -27.00
N ALA A 80 -7.72 -20.48 -25.95
CA ALA A 80 -8.22 -19.80 -24.77
C ALA A 80 -8.71 -18.38 -25.06
N ALA A 81 -7.99 -17.63 -25.90
CA ALA A 81 -8.36 -16.28 -26.30
C ALA A 81 -9.68 -16.24 -27.05
N GLU A 82 -9.91 -17.15 -27.99
CA GLU A 82 -11.19 -17.28 -28.69
C GLU A 82 -12.32 -17.66 -27.73
N ALA A 83 -12.13 -18.71 -26.92
CA ALA A 83 -13.13 -19.16 -25.94
C ALA A 83 -13.57 -18.03 -24.99
N ALA A 84 -12.59 -17.27 -24.48
CA ALA A 84 -12.86 -16.16 -23.57
C ALA A 84 -13.67 -15.05 -24.25
N LEU A 85 -13.34 -14.69 -25.50
CA LEU A 85 -14.07 -13.66 -26.25
C LEU A 85 -15.48 -14.12 -26.66
N GLU A 86 -15.64 -15.37 -27.09
CA GLU A 86 -16.94 -15.97 -27.44
C GLU A 86 -17.87 -16.05 -26.22
N SER A 87 -17.30 -16.19 -25.02
CA SER A 87 -18.04 -16.22 -23.75
C SER A 87 -18.33 -14.84 -23.15
N GLY A 88 -18.07 -13.75 -23.87
CA GLY A 88 -18.31 -12.38 -23.42
C GLY A 88 -17.24 -11.81 -22.49
N GLY A 89 -16.10 -12.48 -22.37
CA GLY A 89 -14.89 -11.94 -21.74
C GLY A 89 -14.16 -10.94 -22.62
N SER A 90 -13.04 -10.42 -22.11
CA SER A 90 -12.15 -9.52 -22.85
C SER A 90 -10.73 -10.06 -22.90
N LEU A 91 -9.96 -9.66 -23.90
CA LEU A 91 -8.60 -10.13 -24.14
C LEU A 91 -7.59 -9.00 -23.96
N SER A 92 -6.49 -9.26 -23.27
CA SER A 92 -5.26 -8.46 -23.31
C SER A 92 -4.12 -9.34 -23.82
N ALA A 93 -3.18 -8.75 -24.56
CA ALA A 93 -2.07 -9.49 -25.16
C ALA A 93 -0.73 -9.00 -24.61
N CYS A 94 0.16 -9.92 -24.25
CA CYS A 94 1.55 -9.63 -23.91
C CYS A 94 2.48 -10.37 -24.88
N LEU A 95 2.95 -9.68 -25.91
CA LEU A 95 3.76 -10.26 -26.97
C LEU A 95 5.24 -10.24 -26.58
N PRO A 96 5.98 -11.35 -26.75
CA PRO A 96 7.41 -11.43 -26.46
C PRO A 96 8.25 -10.62 -27.46
N PHE A 97 7.72 -10.34 -28.65
CA PHE A 97 8.37 -9.57 -29.71
C PHE A 97 7.35 -8.67 -30.44
N PRO A 98 7.82 -7.65 -31.19
CA PRO A 98 6.99 -6.94 -32.15
C PRO A 98 6.26 -7.88 -33.11
N PRO A 99 5.00 -7.59 -33.52
CA PRO A 99 4.21 -8.52 -34.34
C PRO A 99 4.89 -9.00 -35.62
N ASP A 100 5.63 -8.12 -36.31
CA ASP A 100 6.38 -8.42 -37.53
C ASP A 100 7.56 -9.39 -37.29
N VAL A 101 8.13 -9.36 -36.09
CA VAL A 101 9.18 -10.29 -35.65
C VAL A 101 8.54 -11.59 -35.17
N TYR A 102 7.49 -11.49 -34.36
CA TYR A 102 6.83 -12.64 -33.76
C TYR A 102 6.20 -13.55 -34.83
N ALA A 103 5.64 -12.97 -35.90
CA ALA A 103 5.08 -13.71 -37.03
C ALA A 103 6.02 -14.76 -37.64
N LYS A 104 7.34 -14.57 -37.53
CA LYS A 104 8.36 -15.48 -38.07
C LYS A 104 8.43 -16.81 -37.32
N ASP A 105 7.90 -16.86 -36.11
CA ASP A 105 7.88 -18.06 -35.27
C ASP A 105 6.66 -18.95 -35.58
N PHE A 106 5.83 -18.57 -36.55
CA PHE A 106 4.56 -19.22 -36.91
C PHE A 106 4.54 -19.62 -38.38
N LYS A 107 3.68 -20.58 -38.71
CA LYS A 107 3.25 -20.75 -40.10
C LYS A 107 2.26 -19.63 -40.46
N PRO A 108 2.15 -19.24 -41.75
CA PRO A 108 1.29 -18.13 -42.17
C PRO A 108 -0.18 -18.23 -41.71
N ALA A 109 -0.78 -19.42 -41.78
CA ALA A 109 -2.17 -19.63 -41.37
C ALA A 109 -2.37 -19.47 -39.85
N ASP A 110 -1.41 -19.95 -39.04
CA ASP A 110 -1.46 -19.88 -37.58
C ASP A 110 -1.21 -18.45 -37.08
N TRP A 111 -0.35 -17.70 -37.79
CA TRP A 111 -0.15 -16.27 -37.54
C TRP A 111 -1.41 -15.46 -37.80
N GLU A 112 -2.13 -15.74 -38.90
CA GLU A 112 -3.35 -14.98 -39.27
C GLU A 112 -4.39 -15.00 -38.15
N ARG A 113 -4.52 -16.14 -37.47
CA ARG A 113 -5.41 -16.32 -36.32
C ARG A 113 -4.96 -15.48 -35.12
N SER A 114 -3.67 -15.49 -34.82
CA SER A 114 -3.06 -14.69 -33.75
C SER A 114 -3.15 -13.19 -34.02
N ALA A 115 -2.89 -12.75 -35.26
CA ALA A 115 -2.97 -11.37 -35.69
C ALA A 115 -4.39 -10.79 -35.51
N ARG A 116 -5.43 -11.54 -35.90
CA ARG A 116 -6.83 -11.14 -35.64
C ARG A 116 -7.13 -10.97 -34.15
N LEU A 117 -6.55 -11.81 -33.30
CA LEU A 117 -6.74 -11.70 -31.85
C LEU A 117 -5.98 -10.50 -31.25
N ILE A 118 -4.80 -10.17 -31.77
CA ILE A 118 -4.06 -8.95 -31.39
C ILE A 118 -4.90 -7.70 -31.68
N GLU A 119 -5.58 -7.64 -32.82
CA GLU A 119 -6.45 -6.51 -33.18
C GLU A 119 -7.69 -6.41 -32.28
N ARG A 120 -8.20 -7.55 -31.79
CA ARG A 120 -9.35 -7.61 -30.87
C ARG A 120 -8.98 -7.40 -29.41
N ALA A 121 -7.70 -7.44 -29.06
CA ALA A 121 -7.26 -7.24 -27.69
C ALA A 121 -7.54 -5.80 -27.24
N THR A 122 -8.05 -5.63 -26.02
CA THR A 122 -8.31 -4.31 -25.42
C THR A 122 -7.02 -3.55 -25.12
N SER A 123 -5.91 -4.27 -24.99
CA SER A 123 -4.58 -3.74 -24.72
C SER A 123 -3.53 -4.75 -25.16
N THR A 124 -2.47 -4.27 -25.79
CA THR A 124 -1.34 -5.08 -26.25
C THR A 124 -0.04 -4.48 -25.73
N MET A 125 0.63 -5.22 -24.84
CA MET A 125 1.99 -4.95 -24.41
C MET A 125 2.95 -5.70 -25.33
N VAL A 126 4.02 -5.03 -25.77
CA VAL A 126 5.02 -5.63 -26.67
C VAL A 126 6.41 -5.47 -26.05
N LEU A 127 7.11 -6.56 -25.80
CA LEU A 127 8.52 -6.53 -25.38
C LEU A 127 9.38 -6.29 -26.63
N ALA A 128 9.95 -5.10 -26.77
CA ALA A 128 10.68 -4.68 -27.98
C ALA A 128 12.17 -4.43 -27.76
N ASP A 129 12.66 -4.60 -26.54
CA ASP A 129 14.06 -4.45 -26.14
C ASP A 129 14.84 -5.77 -26.17
N TYR A 130 14.19 -6.88 -26.52
CA TYR A 130 14.83 -8.20 -26.67
C TYR A 130 15.16 -8.50 -28.13
N PRO A 131 16.28 -9.21 -28.40
CA PRO A 131 16.56 -9.71 -29.74
C PRO A 131 15.54 -10.79 -30.14
N SER A 132 15.25 -10.86 -31.45
CA SER A 132 14.36 -11.89 -32.02
C SER A 132 14.80 -13.30 -31.60
N GLY A 133 13.84 -14.15 -31.22
CA GLY A 133 14.09 -15.53 -30.79
C GLY A 133 14.70 -15.68 -29.40
N SER A 134 14.83 -14.60 -28.62
CA SER A 134 15.31 -14.65 -27.24
C SER A 134 14.40 -15.48 -26.33
N GLU A 135 14.94 -16.55 -25.73
CA GLU A 135 14.25 -17.33 -24.68
C GLU A 135 13.84 -16.44 -23.49
N ALA A 136 14.67 -15.45 -23.15
CA ALA A 136 14.39 -14.52 -22.06
C ALA A 136 13.14 -13.66 -22.31
N ALA A 137 12.79 -13.38 -23.58
CA ALA A 137 11.58 -12.63 -23.91
C ALA A 137 10.31 -13.45 -23.66
N TYR A 138 10.36 -14.75 -24.01
CA TYR A 138 9.29 -15.70 -23.71
C TYR A 138 9.11 -15.91 -22.21
N GLU A 139 10.22 -16.09 -21.48
CA GLU A 139 10.21 -16.19 -20.02
C GLU A 139 9.57 -14.95 -19.40
N MET A 140 10.00 -13.75 -19.82
CA MET A 140 9.46 -12.49 -19.31
C MET A 140 7.98 -12.30 -19.63
N ALA A 141 7.53 -12.69 -20.84
CA ALA A 141 6.11 -12.68 -21.17
C ALA A 141 5.30 -13.61 -20.24
N GLY A 142 5.82 -14.81 -19.95
CA GLY A 142 5.25 -15.72 -18.95
C GLY A 142 5.18 -15.10 -17.55
N GLN A 143 6.24 -14.41 -17.12
CA GLN A 143 6.25 -13.67 -15.84
C GLN A 143 5.18 -12.59 -15.77
N ILE A 144 5.00 -11.84 -16.87
CA ILE A 144 3.96 -10.81 -16.97
C ILE A 144 2.58 -11.45 -16.86
N VAL A 145 2.33 -12.57 -17.56
CA VAL A 145 1.07 -13.33 -17.46
C VAL A 145 0.76 -13.67 -16.01
N LEU A 146 1.71 -14.27 -15.29
CA LEU A 146 1.53 -14.63 -13.88
C LEU A 146 1.27 -13.41 -12.99
N SER A 147 1.96 -12.29 -13.24
CA SER A 147 1.82 -11.06 -12.44
C SER A 147 0.48 -10.33 -12.65
N GLN A 148 -0.26 -10.71 -13.69
CA GLN A 148 -1.45 -10.04 -14.20
C GLN A 148 -2.73 -10.86 -14.04
N CYS A 149 -2.65 -12.14 -13.65
CA CYS A 149 -3.83 -12.98 -13.46
C CYS A 149 -4.11 -13.31 -11.99
N ASP A 150 -5.39 -13.53 -11.68
CA ASP A 150 -5.85 -14.09 -10.42
C ASP A 150 -5.80 -15.62 -10.44
N ILE A 151 -6.04 -16.21 -11.61
CA ILE A 151 -6.12 -17.65 -11.90
C ILE A 151 -5.40 -17.93 -13.23
N LEU A 152 -4.59 -18.99 -13.30
CA LEU A 152 -3.91 -19.42 -14.52
C LEU A 152 -4.63 -20.61 -15.17
N PHE A 153 -5.00 -20.53 -16.44
CA PHE A 153 -5.33 -21.69 -17.26
C PHE A 153 -4.04 -22.37 -17.73
N ALA A 154 -3.91 -23.65 -17.41
CA ALA A 154 -2.79 -24.49 -17.81
C ALA A 154 -3.30 -25.60 -18.75
N ILE A 155 -3.12 -25.41 -20.06
CA ILE A 155 -3.56 -26.37 -21.08
C ILE A 155 -2.37 -27.27 -21.43
N TRP A 156 -2.24 -28.38 -20.69
CA TRP A 156 -1.06 -29.24 -20.75
C TRP A 156 -1.41 -30.72 -20.54
N ASP A 157 -0.53 -31.59 -21.00
CA ASP A 157 -0.67 -33.06 -20.93
C ASP A 157 -0.32 -33.65 -19.55
N GLY A 158 0.23 -32.84 -18.63
CA GLY A 158 0.64 -33.27 -17.29
C GLY A 158 2.05 -33.88 -17.23
N GLU A 159 2.79 -33.89 -18.34
CA GLU A 159 4.14 -34.44 -18.42
C GLU A 159 5.22 -33.41 -18.03
N ALA A 160 6.42 -33.88 -17.68
CA ALA A 160 7.55 -33.05 -17.29
C ALA A 160 8.02 -32.06 -18.38
N ALA A 161 8.66 -30.97 -17.97
CA ALA A 161 9.12 -29.90 -18.85
C ALA A 161 10.21 -30.39 -19.85
N GLY A 162 10.16 -29.89 -21.08
CA GLY A 162 11.20 -30.13 -22.10
C GLY A 162 12.30 -29.06 -22.19
N GLY A 163 12.27 -28.00 -21.36
CA GLY A 163 13.22 -26.87 -21.42
C GLY A 163 12.90 -25.72 -20.45
N ARG A 164 13.77 -24.69 -20.39
CA ARG A 164 13.55 -23.45 -19.60
C ARG A 164 12.51 -22.55 -20.28
N GLY A 165 11.72 -21.81 -19.50
CA GLY A 165 10.67 -20.92 -20.01
C GLY A 165 9.46 -21.64 -20.65
N GLY A 166 9.39 -22.97 -20.59
CA GLY A 166 8.26 -23.74 -21.10
C GLY A 166 7.03 -23.71 -20.19
N THR A 167 5.90 -24.22 -20.71
CA THR A 167 4.59 -24.30 -20.05
C THR A 167 4.67 -24.82 -18.61
N THR A 168 5.39 -25.92 -18.38
CA THR A 168 5.55 -26.53 -17.05
C THR A 168 6.29 -25.63 -16.07
N HIS A 169 7.23 -24.80 -16.53
CA HIS A 169 7.94 -23.86 -15.65
C HIS A 169 7.01 -22.75 -15.16
N VAL A 170 6.19 -22.18 -16.06
CA VAL A 170 5.17 -21.18 -15.72
C VAL A 170 4.15 -21.75 -14.73
N ILE A 171 3.73 -23.01 -14.92
CA ILE A 171 2.82 -23.70 -13.99
C ILE A 171 3.48 -23.91 -12.62
N ALA A 172 4.73 -24.38 -12.59
CA ALA A 172 5.46 -24.60 -11.34
C ALA A 172 5.59 -23.32 -10.53
N GLU A 173 5.88 -22.22 -11.22
CA GLU A 173 5.98 -20.91 -10.59
C GLU A 173 4.65 -20.35 -10.11
N ALA A 174 3.56 -20.53 -10.87
CA ALA A 174 2.22 -20.17 -10.42
C ALA A 174 1.87 -20.91 -9.11
N VAL A 175 2.12 -22.22 -9.07
CA VAL A 175 1.91 -23.03 -7.86
C VAL A 175 2.77 -22.53 -6.71
N ALA A 176 4.07 -22.29 -6.94
CA ALA A 176 5.00 -21.76 -5.93
C ALA A 176 4.59 -20.39 -5.38
N ARG A 177 3.85 -19.59 -6.17
CA ARG A 177 3.27 -18.29 -5.79
C ARG A 177 1.89 -18.40 -5.12
N HIS A 178 1.43 -19.61 -4.80
CA HIS A 178 0.07 -19.87 -4.28
C HIS A 178 -1.05 -19.42 -5.22
N GLN A 179 -0.75 -19.27 -6.50
CA GLN A 179 -1.70 -18.84 -7.50
C GLN A 179 -2.57 -20.05 -7.91
N PRO A 180 -3.90 -19.91 -7.92
CA PRO A 180 -4.79 -20.95 -8.43
C PRO A 180 -4.46 -21.29 -9.89
N VAL A 181 -4.28 -22.57 -10.20
CA VAL A 181 -4.08 -23.06 -11.56
C VAL A 181 -5.22 -23.99 -11.92
N ILE A 182 -5.92 -23.71 -13.02
CA ILE A 182 -6.89 -24.63 -13.61
C ILE A 182 -6.19 -25.42 -14.71
N HIS A 183 -5.90 -26.68 -14.42
CA HIS A 183 -5.38 -27.64 -15.39
C HIS A 183 -6.50 -28.11 -16.31
N ILE A 184 -6.33 -27.83 -17.59
CA ILE A 184 -7.14 -28.36 -18.69
C ILE A 184 -6.29 -29.41 -19.43
N ASP A 185 -6.72 -30.67 -19.40
CA ASP A 185 -5.96 -31.79 -19.94
C ASP A 185 -5.91 -31.73 -21.48
N ALA A 186 -4.72 -31.46 -22.03
CA ALA A 186 -4.51 -31.38 -23.47
C ALA A 186 -4.78 -32.71 -24.21
N THR A 187 -4.78 -33.84 -23.50
CA THR A 187 -5.00 -35.19 -24.09
C THR A 187 -6.46 -35.60 -24.15
N GLY A 188 -7.37 -34.82 -23.58
CA GLY A 188 -8.79 -35.14 -23.69
C GLY A 188 -9.32 -36.14 -22.65
N LYS A 189 -8.51 -36.64 -21.70
CA LYS A 189 -8.85 -37.79 -20.85
C LYS A 189 -9.48 -37.42 -19.52
N LYS A 190 -9.12 -36.29 -18.95
CA LYS A 190 -9.56 -35.84 -17.62
C LYS A 190 -10.40 -34.56 -17.71
N PRO A 191 -11.37 -34.37 -16.80
CA PRO A 191 -12.06 -33.09 -16.66
C PRO A 191 -11.11 -32.03 -16.08
N PRO A 192 -11.42 -30.72 -16.24
CA PRO A 192 -10.61 -29.65 -15.69
C PRO A 192 -10.44 -29.75 -14.16
N GLN A 193 -9.20 -29.60 -13.69
CA GLN A 193 -8.84 -29.69 -12.27
C GLN A 193 -8.29 -28.36 -11.75
N LEU A 194 -8.72 -27.94 -10.56
CA LEU A 194 -8.13 -26.82 -9.83
C LEU A 194 -6.96 -27.35 -8.99
N LEU A 195 -5.76 -26.82 -9.20
CA LEU A 195 -4.57 -27.01 -8.40
C LEU A 195 -4.37 -25.74 -7.57
N TRP A 196 -4.52 -25.81 -6.26
CA TRP A 196 -4.40 -24.62 -5.42
C TRP A 196 -4.03 -24.93 -3.98
N SER A 197 -3.04 -24.21 -3.44
CA SER A 197 -2.59 -24.37 -2.05
C SER A 197 -3.67 -24.00 -1.02
N GLY A 198 -4.65 -23.18 -1.41
CA GLY A 198 -5.79 -22.82 -0.55
C GLY A 198 -6.79 -23.96 -0.31
N LEU A 199 -6.63 -25.10 -0.99
CA LEU A 199 -7.41 -26.31 -0.73
C LEU A 199 -6.84 -27.13 0.45
N HIS A 200 -5.60 -26.87 0.87
CA HIS A 200 -5.02 -27.55 2.03
C HIS A 200 -5.61 -27.00 3.33
N ALA A 201 -5.76 -27.88 4.32
CA ALA A 201 -6.09 -27.46 5.69
C ALA A 201 -5.02 -26.56 6.32
N ALA A 202 -3.75 -26.78 5.95
CA ALA A 202 -2.61 -25.92 6.29
C ALA A 202 -1.83 -25.60 5.01
N ILE A 203 -1.69 -24.31 4.69
CA ILE A 203 -1.01 -23.87 3.47
C ILE A 203 0.48 -24.27 3.54
N PRO A 204 0.99 -25.05 2.58
CA PRO A 204 2.40 -25.43 2.56
C PRO A 204 3.30 -24.23 2.25
N ASP A 205 4.49 -24.10 2.84
CA ASP A 205 5.38 -22.96 2.57
C ASP A 205 5.92 -22.91 1.12
N ARG A 206 6.07 -24.08 0.49
CA ARG A 206 6.62 -24.25 -0.86
C ARG A 206 5.84 -25.32 -1.62
N PRO A 207 4.63 -25.03 -2.09
CA PRO A 207 3.84 -25.97 -2.88
C PRO A 207 4.56 -26.32 -4.19
N THR A 208 4.44 -27.59 -4.61
CA THR A 208 4.92 -28.09 -5.90
C THR A 208 3.75 -28.63 -6.71
N ILE A 209 3.93 -28.80 -8.02
CA ILE A 209 2.86 -29.29 -8.92
C ILE A 209 2.33 -30.67 -8.47
N ASP A 210 3.21 -31.52 -7.98
CA ASP A 210 2.86 -32.88 -7.54
C ASP A 210 2.26 -32.92 -6.13
N GLY A 211 2.64 -31.96 -5.27
CA GLY A 211 2.23 -31.90 -3.87
C GLY A 211 1.02 -31.01 -3.57
N VAL A 212 0.56 -30.21 -4.55
CA VAL A 212 -0.58 -29.32 -4.37
C VAL A 212 -1.92 -30.07 -4.50
N GLU A 213 -2.83 -29.79 -3.58
CA GLU A 213 -4.18 -30.37 -3.58
C GLU A 213 -4.97 -30.03 -4.85
N ARG A 214 -5.87 -30.96 -5.22
CA ARG A 214 -6.66 -30.89 -6.45
C ARG A 214 -8.15 -31.01 -6.18
N ALA A 215 -8.95 -30.19 -6.86
CA ALA A 215 -10.41 -30.28 -6.86
C ALA A 215 -10.96 -30.24 -8.29
N ASN A 216 -12.23 -30.63 -8.49
CA ASN A 216 -12.92 -30.41 -9.76
C ASN A 216 -13.06 -28.90 -9.99
N ALA A 217 -12.54 -28.40 -11.12
CA ALA A 217 -12.53 -26.96 -11.36
C ALA A 217 -13.93 -26.36 -11.53
N ASN A 218 -14.87 -27.09 -12.15
CA ASN A 218 -16.23 -26.58 -12.36
C ASN A 218 -16.98 -26.40 -11.04
N GLU A 219 -16.75 -27.30 -10.08
CA GLU A 219 -17.39 -27.28 -8.76
C GLU A 219 -16.72 -26.27 -7.81
N ALA A 220 -15.38 -26.17 -7.87
CA ALA A 220 -14.61 -25.32 -6.96
C ALA A 220 -14.55 -23.84 -7.41
N LEU A 221 -14.70 -23.55 -8.71
CA LEU A 221 -14.53 -22.20 -9.25
C LEU A 221 -15.46 -21.14 -8.62
N PRO A 222 -16.75 -21.39 -8.37
CA PRO A 222 -17.60 -20.40 -7.70
C PRO A 222 -17.08 -19.99 -6.31
N ALA A 223 -16.65 -20.97 -5.49
CA ALA A 223 -16.08 -20.72 -4.18
C ALA A 223 -14.71 -20.05 -4.26
N LEU A 224 -13.91 -20.38 -5.27
CA LEU A 224 -12.66 -19.69 -5.54
C LEU A 224 -12.92 -18.21 -5.90
N VAL A 225 -13.81 -17.93 -6.85
CA VAL A 225 -14.15 -16.54 -7.22
C VAL A 225 -14.66 -15.76 -6.01
N GLU A 226 -15.46 -16.38 -5.14
CA GLU A 226 -15.85 -15.79 -3.86
C GLU A 226 -14.63 -15.41 -3.01
N ALA A 227 -13.75 -16.36 -2.72
CA ALA A 227 -12.57 -16.14 -1.89
C ALA A 227 -11.65 -15.04 -2.43
N LEU A 228 -11.61 -14.86 -3.76
CA LEU A 228 -10.73 -13.90 -4.42
C LEU A 228 -11.30 -12.50 -4.57
N CYS A 229 -12.62 -12.39 -4.72
CA CYS A 229 -13.28 -11.16 -5.12
C CYS A 229 -14.27 -10.62 -4.09
N ALA A 230 -14.82 -11.46 -3.21
CA ALA A 230 -15.77 -11.01 -2.21
C ALA A 230 -15.15 -9.93 -1.31
N PRO A 231 -15.93 -8.90 -0.90
CA PRO A 231 -15.45 -7.89 0.01
C PRO A 231 -15.09 -8.50 1.38
N PRO A 232 -14.25 -7.82 2.18
CA PRO A 232 -13.89 -8.27 3.52
C PRO A 232 -15.11 -8.46 4.45
N LYS A 233 -14.95 -9.27 5.50
CA LYS A 233 -15.98 -9.53 6.54
C LYS A 233 -16.33 -8.29 7.38
N GLU A 234 -17.42 -8.35 8.17
CA GLU A 234 -18.10 -7.21 8.82
C GLU A 234 -17.18 -6.12 9.41
N GLY A 235 -16.21 -6.45 10.28
CA GLY A 235 -15.33 -5.42 10.89
C GLY A 235 -14.36 -4.73 9.91
N GLN A 236 -13.97 -5.41 8.84
CA GLN A 236 -13.12 -4.86 7.77
C GLN A 236 -13.98 -4.17 6.69
N ARG A 237 -15.22 -4.65 6.49
CA ARG A 237 -16.22 -4.09 5.58
C ARG A 237 -16.60 -2.67 5.98
N GLU A 238 -16.81 -2.40 7.28
CA GLU A 238 -17.13 -1.05 7.74
C GLU A 238 -16.01 -0.04 7.41
N ALA A 239 -14.75 -0.44 7.60
CA ALA A 239 -13.59 0.39 7.29
C ALA A 239 -13.45 0.68 5.79
N LEU A 240 -13.78 -0.32 4.95
CA LEU A 240 -13.90 -0.19 3.51
C LEU A 240 -15.04 0.77 3.12
N LEU A 241 -16.26 0.57 3.62
CA LEU A 241 -17.40 1.44 3.29
C LEU A 241 -17.14 2.90 3.69
N HIS A 242 -16.49 3.13 4.84
CA HIS A 242 -16.03 4.46 5.24
C HIS A 242 -14.96 5.03 4.29
N PHE A 243 -14.16 4.18 3.64
CA PHE A 243 -13.24 4.60 2.58
C PHE A 243 -13.95 4.87 1.27
N LEU A 244 -14.95 4.09 0.88
CA LEU A 244 -15.67 4.28 -0.38
C LEU A 244 -16.51 5.55 -0.36
N HIS A 245 -17.28 5.74 0.72
CA HIS A 245 -18.33 6.76 0.84
C HIS A 245 -17.89 7.93 1.76
N PRO A 246 -17.23 8.98 1.23
CA PRO A 246 -16.65 10.03 2.07
C PRO A 246 -17.73 10.89 2.72
N ARG A 247 -17.49 11.26 3.98
CA ARG A 247 -18.14 12.41 4.62
C ARG A 247 -17.22 13.62 4.80
N ILE A 248 -15.92 13.49 4.51
CA ILE A 248 -14.91 14.51 4.81
C ILE A 248 -14.55 15.29 3.55
N LYS A 249 -15.10 16.50 3.41
CA LYS A 249 -14.80 17.44 2.31
C LYS A 249 -14.04 18.71 2.74
N ARG A 250 -13.75 18.86 4.03
CA ARG A 250 -13.17 20.09 4.58
C ARG A 250 -11.84 19.84 5.27
N ARG A 251 -10.93 20.82 5.17
CA ARG A 251 -9.68 20.83 5.93
C ARG A 251 -10.01 20.72 7.42
N SER A 252 -9.34 19.79 8.10
CA SER A 252 -9.35 19.74 9.55
C SER A 252 -8.13 20.47 10.08
N HIS A 253 -8.31 21.22 11.16
CA HIS A 253 -7.22 21.88 11.87
C HIS A 253 -6.81 21.06 13.08
N ALA A 254 -5.50 20.96 13.29
CA ALA A 254 -4.90 20.37 14.48
C ALA A 254 -3.51 21.01 14.66
N ILE A 255 -3.36 21.79 15.72
CA ILE A 255 -2.28 22.79 15.84
C ILE A 255 -1.14 22.30 16.74
N ALA A 256 -1.43 21.44 17.72
CA ALA A 256 -0.48 21.07 18.76
C ALA A 256 0.79 20.40 18.21
N TRP A 257 0.64 19.45 17.28
CA TRP A 257 1.81 18.80 16.67
C TRP A 257 2.66 19.75 15.80
N PRO A 258 2.09 20.52 14.85
CA PRO A 258 2.86 21.55 14.14
C PRO A 258 3.53 22.55 15.07
N LEU A 259 2.84 23.03 16.10
CA LEU A 259 3.37 23.98 17.07
C LEU A 259 4.56 23.40 17.85
N LEU A 260 4.49 22.14 18.26
CA LEU A 260 5.61 21.44 18.89
C LEU A 260 6.85 21.43 17.97
N LEU A 261 6.66 21.13 16.68
CA LEU A 261 7.77 21.13 15.71
C LEU A 261 8.35 22.53 15.50
N TRP A 262 7.55 23.58 15.65
CA TRP A 262 8.04 24.96 15.57
C TRP A 262 8.81 25.37 16.82
N VAL A 263 8.26 25.11 18.01
CA VAL A 263 8.90 25.42 19.31
C VAL A 263 10.24 24.70 19.46
N THR A 264 10.34 23.47 18.97
CA THR A 264 11.59 22.70 18.94
C THR A 264 12.54 23.12 17.81
N GLY A 265 12.19 24.09 16.96
CA GLY A 265 13.00 24.49 15.81
C GLY A 265 13.16 23.41 14.74
N ALA A 266 12.36 22.34 14.81
CA ALA A 266 12.32 21.27 13.82
C ALA A 266 11.73 21.76 12.48
N LYS A 267 10.77 22.69 12.53
CA LYS A 267 10.19 23.34 11.34
C LYS A 267 10.18 24.87 11.47
N LYS A 268 10.39 25.57 10.34
CA LYS A 268 10.21 27.02 10.23
C LYS A 268 8.71 27.37 10.23
N LEU A 269 8.37 28.57 10.70
CA LEU A 269 6.98 29.06 10.72
C LEU A 269 6.34 29.02 9.33
N SER A 270 7.07 29.40 8.28
CA SER A 270 6.60 29.38 6.88
C SER A 270 6.34 27.98 6.31
N LYS A 271 6.83 26.92 6.98
CA LYS A 271 6.65 25.51 6.57
C LYS A 271 5.68 24.75 7.48
N LEU A 272 4.95 25.45 8.35
CA LEU A 272 3.93 24.85 9.21
C LEU A 272 2.64 24.63 8.42
N SER A 273 2.20 23.37 8.36
CA SER A 273 0.85 23.04 7.92
C SER A 273 -0.03 22.83 9.15
N LEU A 274 -0.89 23.81 9.44
CA LEU A 274 -1.88 23.73 10.52
C LEU A 274 -3.15 22.97 10.11
N SER A 275 -3.34 22.78 8.81
CA SER A 275 -4.42 22.00 8.23
C SER A 275 -3.95 20.64 7.74
N SER A 276 -4.86 19.67 7.72
CA SER A 276 -4.68 18.43 6.99
C SER A 276 -4.51 18.70 5.49
N GLN A 277 -3.67 17.90 4.84
CA GLN A 277 -3.55 17.84 3.39
C GLN A 277 -4.90 17.45 2.76
N LEU A 278 -5.23 18.07 1.62
CA LEU A 278 -6.40 17.68 0.81
C LEU A 278 -6.00 16.61 -0.21
N ALA A 279 -6.99 15.86 -0.70
CA ALA A 279 -6.76 14.87 -1.76
C ALA A 279 -6.16 15.55 -3.01
N GLU A 280 -6.60 16.75 -3.37
CA GLU A 280 -6.04 17.50 -4.51
C GLU A 280 -4.53 17.77 -4.34
N ASP A 281 -4.08 18.11 -3.12
CA ASP A 281 -2.67 18.34 -2.81
C ASP A 281 -1.85 17.04 -2.98
N SER A 282 -2.38 15.91 -2.47
CA SER A 282 -1.76 14.58 -2.63
C SER A 282 -1.73 14.12 -4.09
N ALA A 283 -2.79 14.39 -4.87
CA ALA A 283 -2.84 14.07 -6.29
C ALA A 283 -1.80 14.87 -7.07
N GLN A 284 -1.66 16.17 -6.76
CA GLN A 284 -0.68 17.04 -7.41
C GLN A 284 0.76 16.60 -7.13
N GLN A 285 1.07 16.13 -5.91
CA GLN A 285 2.38 15.59 -5.56
C GLN A 285 2.71 14.30 -6.30
N ALA A 286 1.74 13.39 -6.45
CA ALA A 286 1.95 12.14 -7.19
C ALA A 286 1.81 12.27 -8.70
N LYS A 287 1.41 13.43 -9.22
CA LYS A 287 1.18 13.66 -10.66
C LYS A 287 2.44 13.42 -11.50
N GLY A 288 3.63 13.72 -10.96
CA GLY A 288 4.90 13.46 -11.63
C GLY A 288 5.12 11.99 -11.98
N LEU A 289 4.60 11.07 -11.16
CA LEU A 289 4.72 9.63 -11.35
C LEU A 289 3.87 9.10 -12.52
N VAL A 290 2.69 9.67 -12.74
CA VAL A 290 1.69 9.10 -13.67
C VAL A 290 1.52 9.90 -14.96
N ARG A 291 1.74 11.21 -14.92
CA ARG A 291 1.57 12.12 -16.07
C ARG A 291 2.36 11.71 -17.31
N PRO A 292 3.61 11.22 -17.20
CA PRO A 292 4.37 10.78 -18.37
C PRO A 292 3.69 9.67 -19.18
N PHE A 293 2.72 8.95 -18.60
CA PHE A 293 2.04 7.83 -19.25
C PHE A 293 0.56 8.13 -19.56
N SER A 294 0.16 9.40 -19.51
CA SER A 294 -1.23 9.83 -19.79
C SER A 294 -1.69 9.56 -21.23
N ASP A 295 -0.75 9.41 -22.16
CA ASP A 295 -0.93 9.08 -23.57
C ASP A 295 -1.17 7.58 -23.84
N VAL A 296 -1.01 6.71 -22.85
CA VAL A 296 -1.09 5.24 -23.01
C VAL A 296 -2.55 4.73 -22.96
N GLY A 297 -3.38 5.18 -23.90
CA GLY A 297 -4.73 4.66 -24.12
C GLY A 297 -5.65 4.71 -22.88
N HIS A 298 -6.44 3.64 -22.67
CA HIS A 298 -7.30 3.53 -21.48
C HIS A 298 -6.49 3.41 -20.18
N PHE A 299 -5.38 2.66 -20.22
CA PHE A 299 -4.50 2.47 -19.07
C PHE A 299 -3.99 3.81 -18.51
N GLY A 300 -3.46 4.67 -19.39
CA GLY A 300 -2.95 5.98 -19.03
C GLY A 300 -4.01 6.89 -18.40
N LYS A 301 -5.25 6.86 -18.94
CA LYS A 301 -6.39 7.61 -18.39
C LYS A 301 -6.76 7.15 -16.99
N PHE A 302 -6.93 5.84 -16.79
CA PHE A 302 -7.27 5.29 -15.47
C PHE A 302 -6.16 5.55 -14.45
N LEU A 303 -4.90 5.40 -14.87
CA LEU A 303 -3.73 5.66 -14.03
C LEU A 303 -3.67 7.14 -13.57
N ASN A 304 -3.98 8.08 -14.47
CA ASN A 304 -3.90 9.52 -14.21
C ASN A 304 -5.16 10.12 -13.56
N HIS A 305 -6.25 9.37 -13.48
CA HIS A 305 -7.52 9.84 -12.92
C HIS A 305 -7.96 8.93 -11.77
N ASP A 306 -8.61 7.81 -12.05
CA ASP A 306 -9.21 6.94 -11.05
C ASP A 306 -8.20 6.43 -10.01
N LEU A 307 -7.08 5.86 -10.45
CA LEU A 307 -6.07 5.35 -9.53
C LEU A 307 -5.37 6.46 -8.75
N LEU A 308 -5.06 7.58 -9.41
CA LEU A 308 -4.47 8.75 -8.77
C LEU A 308 -5.39 9.34 -7.71
N GLU A 309 -6.70 9.44 -7.96
CA GLU A 309 -7.69 9.96 -7.01
C GLU A 309 -7.88 9.01 -5.82
N ARG A 310 -7.90 7.69 -6.06
CA ARG A 310 -7.93 6.68 -5.00
C ARG A 310 -6.70 6.78 -4.10
N TYR A 311 -5.50 6.88 -4.69
CA TYR A 311 -4.25 7.10 -3.96
C TYR A 311 -4.30 8.39 -3.15
N ALA A 312 -4.62 9.50 -3.81
CA ALA A 312 -4.58 10.82 -3.23
C ALA A 312 -5.54 10.95 -2.04
N ARG A 313 -6.70 10.31 -2.12
CA ARG A 313 -7.64 10.22 -1.01
C ARG A 313 -7.08 9.40 0.15
N ALA A 314 -6.50 8.23 -0.12
CA ALA A 314 -5.91 7.39 0.91
C ALA A 314 -4.79 8.15 1.65
N ASP A 315 -3.90 8.81 0.91
CA ASP A 315 -2.78 9.58 1.44
C ASP A 315 -3.25 10.81 2.26
N ALA A 316 -4.21 11.58 1.74
CA ALA A 316 -4.77 12.72 2.46
C ALA A 316 -5.48 12.30 3.77
N GLN A 317 -6.20 11.17 3.75
CA GLN A 317 -6.84 10.63 4.96
C GLN A 317 -5.80 10.11 5.96
N ALA A 318 -4.74 9.44 5.49
CA ALA A 318 -3.63 9.01 6.33
C ALA A 318 -2.98 10.22 7.03
N SER A 319 -2.66 11.27 6.27
CA SER A 319 -2.09 12.51 6.80
C SER A 319 -3.00 13.21 7.81
N LEU A 320 -4.32 13.23 7.57
CA LEU A 320 -5.31 13.77 8.50
C LEU A 320 -5.32 13.02 9.83
N PHE A 321 -5.42 11.69 9.79
CA PHE A 321 -5.51 10.88 11.00
C PHE A 321 -4.20 10.89 11.78
N ALA A 322 -3.06 10.89 11.09
CA ALA A 322 -1.75 11.06 11.69
C ALA A 322 -1.62 12.40 12.42
N LEU A 323 -2.06 13.51 11.79
CA LEU A 323 -2.00 14.84 12.38
C LEU A 323 -2.88 14.94 13.64
N ARG A 324 -4.08 14.36 13.61
CA ARG A 324 -5.01 14.32 14.75
C ARG A 324 -4.47 13.46 15.88
N PHE A 325 -4.04 12.24 15.59
CA PHE A 325 -3.43 11.34 16.58
C PHE A 325 -2.25 12.01 17.29
N ARG A 326 -1.32 12.56 16.50
CA ARG A 326 -0.14 13.24 17.07
C ARG A 326 -0.48 14.46 17.89
N SER A 327 -1.42 15.28 17.41
CA SER A 327 -1.86 16.46 18.16
C SER A 327 -2.59 16.07 19.44
N SER A 328 -3.38 14.99 19.45
CA SER A 328 -4.12 14.54 20.63
C SER A 328 -3.19 14.15 21.78
N PHE A 329 -2.12 13.38 21.54
CA PHE A 329 -1.19 13.05 22.64
C PHE A 329 -0.37 14.27 23.09
N VAL A 330 0.04 15.15 22.17
CA VAL A 330 0.76 16.39 22.54
C VAL A 330 -0.12 17.27 23.43
N VAL A 331 -1.40 17.43 23.10
CA VAL A 331 -2.36 18.15 23.95
C VAL A 331 -2.49 17.48 25.32
N ASN A 332 -2.65 16.16 25.37
CA ASN A 332 -2.80 15.45 26.64
C ASN A 332 -1.59 15.66 27.57
N PHE A 333 -0.37 15.48 27.07
CA PHE A 333 0.84 15.68 27.87
C PHE A 333 1.06 17.15 28.25
N ALA A 334 0.79 18.10 27.34
CA ALA A 334 0.89 19.52 27.66
C ALA A 334 -0.13 19.95 28.74
N LEU A 335 -1.37 19.46 28.64
CA LEU A 335 -2.41 19.71 29.64
C LEU A 335 -2.10 19.02 30.97
N SER A 336 -1.45 17.85 30.97
CA SER A 336 -0.99 17.21 32.21
C SER A 336 0.03 18.08 32.94
N GLY A 337 1.01 18.65 32.24
CA GLY A 337 1.93 19.63 32.81
C GLY A 337 1.23 20.90 33.33
N LEU A 338 0.24 21.40 32.60
CA LEU A 338 -0.57 22.55 33.03
C LEU A 338 -1.40 22.25 34.28
N ALA A 339 -1.98 21.04 34.39
CA ALA A 339 -2.74 20.64 35.57
C ALA A 339 -1.87 20.69 36.84
N VAL A 340 -0.64 20.15 36.76
CA VAL A 340 0.32 20.22 37.87
C VAL A 340 0.68 21.66 38.22
N LEU A 341 0.89 22.53 37.22
CA LEU A 341 1.13 23.96 37.46
C LEU A 341 -0.04 24.62 38.20
N LEU A 342 -1.29 24.37 37.78
CA LEU A 342 -2.47 24.94 38.42
C LEU A 342 -2.64 24.44 39.86
N ALA A 343 -2.44 23.14 40.10
CA ALA A 343 -2.51 22.52 41.41
C ALA A 343 -1.51 23.16 42.38
N LEU A 344 -0.25 23.31 41.95
CA LEU A 344 0.82 23.85 42.78
C LEU A 344 0.75 25.38 42.94
N SER A 345 0.18 26.11 41.96
CA SER A 345 -0.02 27.57 42.06
C SER A 345 -0.93 27.96 43.23
N GLY A 346 -1.79 27.05 43.70
CA GLY A 346 -2.61 27.25 44.88
C GLY A 346 -1.81 27.42 46.18
N LEU A 347 -0.53 27.05 46.20
CA LEU A 347 0.39 27.31 47.32
C LEU A 347 0.79 28.80 47.39
N LEU A 348 1.03 29.43 46.23
CA LEU A 348 1.42 30.84 46.16
C LEU A 348 0.22 31.79 46.24
N PHE A 349 -0.95 31.37 45.76
CA PHE A 349 -2.14 32.21 45.67
C PHE A 349 -3.35 31.59 46.40
N PRO A 350 -3.34 31.51 47.74
CA PRO A 350 -4.43 30.90 48.51
C PRO A 350 -5.81 31.50 48.24
N GLU A 351 -5.88 32.81 48.00
CA GLU A 351 -7.13 33.53 47.70
C GLU A 351 -7.83 33.00 46.44
N PHE A 352 -7.05 32.54 45.45
CA PHE A 352 -7.56 32.01 44.18
C PHE A 352 -7.66 30.48 44.18
N LYS A 353 -7.39 29.80 45.30
CA LYS A 353 -7.31 28.33 45.38
C LYS A 353 -8.55 27.62 44.81
N LYS A 354 -9.76 28.12 45.10
CA LYS A 354 -11.02 27.55 44.57
C LYS A 354 -11.11 27.65 43.05
N ILE A 355 -10.66 28.77 42.48
CA ILE A 355 -10.64 28.99 41.02
C ILE A 355 -9.60 28.08 40.37
N LEU A 356 -8.40 27.96 40.97
CA LEU A 356 -7.33 27.09 40.46
C LEU A 356 -7.72 25.62 40.45
N ILE A 357 -8.34 25.10 41.53
CA ILE A 357 -8.85 23.71 41.59
C ILE A 357 -9.94 23.49 40.54
N THR A 358 -10.84 24.46 40.35
CA THR A 358 -11.89 24.37 39.32
C THR A 358 -11.28 24.33 37.91
N ALA A 359 -10.26 25.16 37.66
CA ALA A 359 -9.53 25.17 36.40
C ALA A 359 -8.77 23.85 36.17
N GLU A 360 -8.12 23.31 37.19
CA GLU A 360 -7.43 22.01 37.14
C GLU A 360 -8.41 20.89 36.79
N LEU A 361 -9.57 20.83 37.46
CA LEU A 361 -10.61 19.83 37.18
C LEU A 361 -11.09 19.92 35.72
N PHE A 362 -11.24 21.14 35.18
CA PHE A 362 -11.59 21.34 33.78
C PHE A 362 -10.48 20.84 32.84
N VAL A 363 -9.21 21.06 33.17
CA VAL A 363 -8.07 20.54 32.40
C VAL A 363 -8.07 19.01 32.40
N ILE A 364 -8.26 18.37 33.55
CA ILE A 364 -8.32 16.90 33.67
C ILE A 364 -9.52 16.34 32.87
N LEU A 365 -10.70 16.97 32.99
CA LEU A 365 -11.87 16.58 32.21
C LEU A 365 -11.60 16.71 30.70
N THR A 366 -10.89 17.75 30.28
CA THR A 366 -10.49 17.95 28.89
C THR A 366 -9.54 16.85 28.40
N ILE A 367 -8.57 16.42 29.20
CA ILE A 367 -7.68 15.28 28.89
C ILE A 367 -8.51 14.00 28.70
N ILE A 368 -9.44 13.71 29.62
CA ILE A 368 -10.30 12.52 29.55
C ILE A 368 -11.19 12.57 28.30
N MET A 369 -11.82 13.72 28.02
CA MET A 369 -12.67 13.90 26.85
C MET A 369 -11.89 13.75 25.54
N ASN A 370 -10.69 14.35 25.44
CA ASN A 370 -9.83 14.23 24.28
C ASN A 370 -9.40 12.78 24.07
N THR A 371 -8.96 12.08 25.12
CA THR A 371 -8.55 10.67 25.07
C THR A 371 -9.71 9.76 24.67
N ARG A 372 -10.90 9.93 25.26
CA ARG A 372 -12.09 9.15 24.90
C ARG A 372 -12.53 9.40 23.47
N ARG A 373 -12.53 10.65 23.00
CA ARG A 373 -12.86 10.99 21.60
C ARG A 373 -11.88 10.35 20.64
N ALA A 374 -10.59 10.47 20.94
CA ALA A 374 -9.53 9.98 20.08
C ALA A 374 -9.51 8.44 20.01
N SER A 375 -9.82 7.76 21.13
CA SER A 375 -9.96 6.30 21.21
C SER A 375 -11.24 5.79 20.52
N ARG A 376 -12.39 6.48 20.69
CA ARG A 376 -13.65 6.11 20.01
C ARG A 376 -13.58 6.20 18.49
N ILE A 377 -12.87 7.22 17.98
CA ILE A 377 -12.68 7.36 16.53
C ILE A 377 -11.60 6.37 16.04
N ASP A 378 -10.73 5.91 16.93
CA ASP A 378 -9.57 5.06 16.63
C ASP A 378 -8.72 5.69 15.52
N PHE A 379 -8.28 6.93 15.76
CA PHE A 379 -7.43 7.65 14.80
C PHE A 379 -6.18 6.87 14.42
N HIS A 380 -5.71 6.01 15.32
CA HIS A 380 -4.51 5.24 15.15
C HIS A 380 -4.69 4.14 14.09
N ARG A 381 -5.64 3.23 14.29
CA ARG A 381 -5.95 2.19 13.30
C ARG A 381 -6.32 2.79 11.94
N ARG A 382 -7.15 3.83 11.94
CA ARG A 382 -7.52 4.53 10.70
C ARG A 382 -6.33 5.18 10.00
N TRP A 383 -5.36 5.69 10.74
CA TRP A 383 -4.13 6.20 10.13
C TRP A 383 -3.34 5.08 9.46
N ILE A 384 -3.09 3.97 10.18
CA ILE A 384 -2.32 2.83 9.67
C ILE A 384 -2.99 2.24 8.42
N ASP A 385 -4.29 1.95 8.48
CA ASP A 385 -4.99 1.32 7.35
C ASP A 385 -4.97 2.22 6.09
N ARG A 386 -5.12 3.54 6.25
CA ARG A 386 -5.10 4.48 5.13
C ARG A 386 -3.69 4.68 4.58
N ARG A 387 -2.67 4.65 5.44
CA ARG A 387 -1.27 4.70 5.02
C ARG A 387 -0.90 3.43 4.24
N HIS A 388 -1.28 2.26 4.75
CA HIS A 388 -1.10 0.99 4.05
C HIS A 388 -1.74 1.02 2.67
N LEU A 389 -3.00 1.46 2.58
CA LEU A 389 -3.67 1.61 1.29
C LEU A 389 -2.94 2.58 0.35
N ALA A 390 -2.53 3.75 0.85
CA ALA A 390 -1.83 4.75 0.04
C ALA A 390 -0.53 4.19 -0.54
N GLU A 391 0.29 3.51 0.27
CA GLU A 391 1.53 2.91 -0.20
C GLU A 391 1.27 1.79 -1.21
N ARG A 392 0.26 0.95 -1.00
CA ARG A 392 -0.13 -0.08 -1.96
C ARG A 392 -0.56 0.48 -3.31
N LEU A 393 -1.37 1.54 -3.30
CA LEU A 393 -1.80 2.19 -4.55
C LEU A 393 -0.61 2.89 -5.23
N ARG A 394 0.32 3.47 -4.46
CA ARG A 394 1.56 4.05 -5.01
C ARG A 394 2.44 3.00 -5.68
N GLN A 395 2.61 1.84 -5.04
CA GLN A 395 3.33 0.72 -5.65
C GLN A 395 2.64 0.24 -6.92
N LEU A 396 1.32 0.08 -6.89
CA LEU A 396 0.55 -0.29 -8.07
C LEU A 396 0.77 0.71 -9.22
N MET A 397 0.81 2.02 -8.96
CA MET A 397 1.14 3.01 -9.98
C MET A 397 2.54 2.80 -10.58
N ILE A 398 3.54 2.44 -9.78
CA ILE A 398 4.92 2.20 -10.24
C ILE A 398 5.02 0.90 -11.05
N THR A 399 4.50 -0.21 -10.51
CA THR A 399 4.69 -1.54 -11.09
C THR A 399 3.81 -1.79 -12.30
N SER A 400 2.61 -1.18 -12.35
CA SER A 400 1.67 -1.37 -13.46
C SER A 400 2.16 -0.80 -14.79
N ILE A 401 2.99 0.25 -14.76
CA ILE A 401 3.65 0.82 -15.95
C ILE A 401 4.60 -0.22 -16.60
N LEU A 402 5.17 -1.10 -15.78
CA LEU A 402 5.92 -2.28 -16.23
C LEU A 402 5.02 -3.49 -16.48
N GLY A 403 3.71 -3.33 -16.64
CA GLY A 403 2.80 -4.45 -16.85
C GLY A 403 2.73 -5.43 -15.68
N ARG A 404 3.09 -5.03 -14.45
CA ARG A 404 3.04 -5.89 -13.25
C ARG A 404 2.02 -5.37 -12.23
N LEU A 405 0.95 -6.13 -12.00
CA LEU A 405 -0.08 -5.76 -11.02
C LEU A 405 0.18 -6.35 -9.63
N GLY A 406 1.03 -7.37 -9.52
CA GLY A 406 1.39 -7.97 -8.23
C GLY A 406 0.18 -8.53 -7.48
N LEU A 407 -0.83 -9.07 -8.19
CA LEU A 407 -2.10 -9.52 -7.60
C LEU A 407 -1.92 -10.58 -6.49
N ARG A 408 -0.80 -11.31 -6.53
CA ARG A 408 -0.47 -12.45 -5.65
C ARG A 408 0.91 -12.38 -5.01
N GLU A 409 1.62 -11.26 -5.14
CA GLU A 409 2.89 -11.12 -4.41
C GLU A 409 2.57 -11.15 -2.90
N VAL A 410 3.15 -12.13 -2.20
CA VAL A 410 2.77 -12.56 -0.84
C VAL A 410 2.89 -11.39 0.13
N GLU A 411 1.79 -10.99 0.75
CA GLU A 411 1.82 -9.93 1.77
C GLU A 411 2.08 -10.48 3.17
N ASP A 412 1.38 -11.52 3.63
CA ASP A 412 1.41 -11.83 5.07
C ASP A 412 1.29 -13.33 5.44
N GLY A 413 1.23 -14.25 4.48
CA GLY A 413 0.95 -15.67 4.77
C GLY A 413 -0.40 -15.92 5.48
N THR A 414 -1.23 -14.88 5.66
CA THR A 414 -2.55 -14.93 6.29
C THR A 414 -3.62 -15.24 5.24
N HIS A 415 -4.63 -16.01 5.66
CA HIS A 415 -5.69 -16.51 4.77
C HIS A 415 -6.70 -15.43 4.36
N GLU A 416 -6.76 -14.30 5.08
CA GLU A 416 -7.72 -13.21 4.85
C GLU A 416 -7.01 -11.84 4.79
N PRO A 417 -6.77 -11.30 3.60
CA PRO A 417 -6.12 -9.99 3.45
C PRO A 417 -7.03 -8.86 3.98
N GLY A 418 -6.44 -7.91 4.71
CA GLY A 418 -7.16 -6.74 5.23
C GLY A 418 -7.83 -5.88 4.15
N TRP A 419 -8.77 -5.02 4.54
CA TRP A 419 -9.62 -4.27 3.58
C TRP A 419 -8.82 -3.39 2.61
N ALA A 420 -7.73 -2.77 3.08
CA ALA A 420 -6.84 -1.96 2.26
C ALA A 420 -6.17 -2.81 1.16
N SER A 421 -5.76 -4.03 1.54
CA SER A 421 -5.15 -4.97 0.62
C SER A 421 -6.13 -5.49 -0.42
N TRP A 422 -7.34 -5.80 0.01
CA TRP A 422 -8.44 -6.15 -0.90
C TRP A 422 -8.72 -5.03 -1.90
N TYR A 423 -8.82 -3.78 -1.44
CA TYR A 423 -9.16 -2.64 -2.29
C TYR A 423 -8.07 -2.32 -3.32
N ALA A 424 -6.80 -2.42 -2.93
CA ALA A 424 -5.67 -2.24 -3.85
C ALA A 424 -5.69 -3.31 -4.96
N ARG A 425 -5.97 -4.58 -4.62
CA ARG A 425 -6.12 -5.65 -5.62
C ARG A 425 -7.34 -5.43 -6.52
N ALA A 426 -8.48 -5.01 -5.98
CA ALA A 426 -9.65 -4.67 -6.80
C ALA A 426 -9.31 -3.56 -7.82
N SER A 427 -8.61 -2.51 -7.39
CA SER A 427 -8.13 -1.43 -8.27
C SER A 427 -7.13 -1.92 -9.32
N ALA A 428 -6.25 -2.86 -8.96
CA ALA A 428 -5.32 -3.47 -9.90
C ALA A 428 -6.04 -4.28 -10.99
N ARG A 429 -7.07 -5.06 -10.63
CA ARG A 429 -7.85 -5.85 -11.59
C ARG A 429 -8.58 -4.98 -12.63
N GLU A 430 -9.04 -3.83 -12.17
CA GLU A 430 -9.71 -2.81 -12.98
C GLU A 430 -8.74 -2.17 -13.99
N LEU A 431 -7.56 -1.70 -13.52
CA LEU A 431 -6.53 -1.04 -14.32
C LEU A 431 -6.08 -1.85 -15.55
N GLY A 432 -5.72 -3.12 -15.35
CA GLY A 432 -5.32 -4.04 -16.41
C GLY A 432 -3.91 -3.85 -16.97
N LEU A 433 -3.66 -4.39 -18.17
CA LEU A 433 -2.35 -4.42 -18.82
C LEU A 433 -2.07 -3.10 -19.55
N VAL A 434 -0.85 -2.59 -19.42
CA VAL A 434 -0.37 -1.44 -20.18
C VAL A 434 -0.29 -1.74 -21.69
N GLY A 435 -0.91 -0.90 -22.51
CA GLY A 435 -0.93 -1.06 -23.97
C GLY A 435 0.19 -0.28 -24.62
N ALA A 436 1.43 -0.76 -24.48
CA ALA A 436 2.62 -0.05 -24.96
C ALA A 436 3.69 -0.99 -25.51
N LYS A 437 4.52 -0.44 -26.40
CA LYS A 437 5.76 -1.06 -26.86
C LYS A 437 6.88 -0.69 -25.89
N MET A 438 7.49 -1.70 -25.26
CA MET A 438 8.62 -1.56 -24.35
C MET A 438 9.91 -1.37 -25.14
N ASP A 439 10.01 -0.23 -25.85
CA ASP A 439 11.19 0.18 -26.59
C ASP A 439 12.05 1.16 -25.80
N GLU A 440 13.19 1.55 -26.38
CA GLU A 440 14.14 2.47 -25.74
C GLU A 440 13.49 3.81 -25.30
N THR A 441 12.51 4.31 -26.05
CA THR A 441 11.80 5.55 -25.72
C THR A 441 10.93 5.36 -24.49
N TYR A 442 10.16 4.27 -24.44
CA TYR A 442 9.32 3.95 -23.31
C TYR A 442 10.15 3.68 -22.04
N LEU A 443 11.20 2.86 -22.15
CA LEU A 443 12.05 2.51 -21.03
C LEU A 443 12.82 3.73 -20.50
N SER A 444 13.28 4.63 -21.37
CA SER A 444 13.93 5.89 -20.96
C SER A 444 12.99 6.78 -20.15
N ARG A 445 11.74 6.90 -20.62
CA ARG A 445 10.68 7.66 -19.92
C ARG A 445 10.42 7.09 -18.53
N LEU A 446 10.31 5.77 -18.41
CA LEU A 446 10.15 5.08 -17.14
C LEU A 446 11.33 5.27 -16.20
N ARG A 447 12.56 5.08 -16.70
CA ARG A 447 13.77 5.29 -15.89
C ARG A 447 13.81 6.70 -15.32
N GLN A 448 13.52 7.71 -16.15
CA GLN A 448 13.48 9.10 -15.68
C GLN A 448 12.41 9.31 -14.61
N THR A 449 11.21 8.76 -14.81
CA THR A 449 10.12 8.85 -13.82
C THR A 449 10.50 8.20 -12.49
N MET A 450 11.21 7.06 -12.52
CA MET A 450 11.72 6.41 -11.33
C MET A 450 12.82 7.23 -10.64
N LEU A 451 13.72 7.85 -11.39
CA LEU A 451 14.76 8.74 -10.86
C LEU A 451 14.15 9.96 -10.18
N ASP A 452 13.18 10.62 -10.82
CA ASP A 452 12.47 11.77 -10.27
C ASP A 452 11.77 11.40 -8.95
N LEU A 453 11.08 10.26 -8.92
CA LEU A 453 10.46 9.73 -7.71
C LEU A 453 11.49 9.46 -6.60
N ILE A 454 12.62 8.83 -6.94
CA ILE A 454 13.70 8.55 -5.98
C ILE A 454 14.26 9.84 -5.39
N ASP A 455 14.49 10.87 -6.21
CA ASP A 455 14.99 12.16 -5.75
C ASP A 455 14.00 12.87 -4.82
N ASP A 456 12.72 12.88 -5.17
CA ASP A 456 11.66 13.45 -4.35
C ASP A 456 11.56 12.74 -2.99
N GLN A 457 11.54 11.41 -2.99
CA GLN A 457 11.46 10.60 -1.76
C GLN A 457 12.72 10.75 -0.90
N ALA A 458 13.91 10.73 -1.49
CA ALA A 458 15.15 10.94 -0.75
C ALA A 458 15.20 12.36 -0.15
N GLY A 459 14.76 13.38 -0.89
CA GLY A 459 14.65 14.76 -0.41
C GLY A 459 13.68 14.92 0.76
N TYR A 460 12.52 14.26 0.69
CA TYR A 460 11.56 14.19 1.78
C TYR A 460 12.18 13.55 3.04
N HIS A 461 12.80 12.37 2.89
CA HIS A 461 13.36 11.64 4.03
C HIS A 461 14.55 12.35 4.68
N ARG A 462 15.44 13.00 3.90
CA ARG A 462 16.50 13.87 4.46
C ARG A 462 15.91 15.02 5.28
N SER A 463 14.89 15.70 4.74
CA SER A 463 14.20 16.78 5.45
C SER A 463 13.52 16.29 6.74
N ASN A 464 12.88 15.12 6.68
CA ASN A 464 12.20 14.52 7.83
C ASN A 464 13.19 14.07 8.91
N GLN A 465 14.31 13.42 8.52
CA GLN A 465 15.40 13.05 9.44
C GLN A 465 15.85 14.26 10.26
N HIS A 466 16.19 15.37 9.60
CA HIS A 466 16.67 16.57 10.28
C HIS A 466 15.62 17.16 11.23
N ALA A 467 14.35 17.20 10.81
CA ALA A 467 13.26 17.69 11.65
C ALA A 467 13.08 16.81 12.89
N MET A 468 13.01 15.49 12.73
CA MET A 468 12.83 14.55 13.84
C MET A 468 14.03 14.52 14.79
N HIS A 469 15.26 14.58 14.25
CA HIS A 469 16.48 14.66 15.07
C HIS A 469 16.50 15.91 15.94
N ARG A 470 16.21 17.09 15.36
CA ARG A 470 16.14 18.36 16.10
C ARG A 470 15.05 18.33 17.17
N ALA A 471 13.86 17.82 16.85
CA ALA A 471 12.78 17.68 17.81
C ALA A 471 13.19 16.79 18.99
N ASN A 472 13.76 15.61 18.72
CA ASN A 472 14.24 14.70 19.77
C ASN A 472 15.29 15.38 20.67
N HIS A 473 16.29 16.00 20.06
CA HIS A 473 17.38 16.64 20.79
C HIS A 473 16.90 17.81 21.65
N ARG A 474 16.05 18.69 21.10
CA ARG A 474 15.53 19.86 21.83
C ARG A 474 14.59 19.45 22.97
N LEU A 475 13.73 18.45 22.77
CA LEU A 475 12.88 17.92 23.84
C LEU A 475 13.70 17.32 24.97
N HIS A 476 14.76 16.58 24.65
CA HIS A 476 15.66 16.02 25.66
C HIS A 476 16.37 17.12 26.45
N LEU A 477 16.98 18.10 25.77
CA LEU A 477 17.66 19.22 26.42
C LEU A 477 16.74 20.03 27.34
N ILE A 478 15.51 20.33 26.90
CA ILE A 478 14.55 21.07 27.73
C ILE A 478 14.17 20.24 28.97
N GLY A 479 13.99 18.92 28.82
CA GLY A 479 13.77 18.01 29.94
C GLY A 479 14.93 18.02 30.94
N ASP A 480 16.17 17.94 30.47
CA ASP A 480 17.37 17.98 31.31
C ASP A 480 17.51 19.32 32.05
N CYS A 481 17.19 20.43 31.38
CA CYS A 481 17.14 21.76 31.99
C CYS A 481 16.13 21.83 33.14
N PHE A 482 14.96 21.19 33.02
CA PHE A 482 13.99 21.13 34.12
C PHE A 482 14.56 20.35 35.31
N PHE A 483 15.19 19.19 35.10
CA PHE A 483 15.83 18.43 36.19
C PHE A 483 16.98 19.21 36.86
N ALA A 484 17.85 19.84 36.06
CA ALA A 484 18.92 20.68 36.57
C ALA A 484 18.35 21.88 37.36
N GLY A 485 17.25 22.48 36.88
CA GLY A 485 16.52 23.54 37.57
C GLY A 485 15.96 23.09 38.92
N THR A 486 15.47 21.84 39.04
CA THR A 486 15.02 21.28 40.31
C THR A 486 16.17 21.20 41.32
N ILE A 487 17.33 20.69 40.89
CA ILE A 487 18.53 20.61 41.72
C ILE A 487 18.97 22.00 42.15
N ALA A 488 19.01 22.97 41.22
CA ALA A 488 19.37 24.34 41.51
C ALA A 488 18.40 25.01 42.51
N ALA A 489 17.09 24.78 42.38
CA ALA A 489 16.09 25.27 43.32
C ALA A 489 16.30 24.70 44.73
N CYS A 490 16.56 23.39 44.86
CA CYS A 490 16.89 22.74 46.13
C CYS A 490 18.17 23.32 46.76
N LEU A 491 19.25 23.45 45.98
CA LEU A 491 20.51 23.98 46.46
C LEU A 491 20.38 25.45 46.91
N THR A 492 19.64 26.25 46.14
CA THR A 492 19.36 27.66 46.49
C THR A 492 18.58 27.75 47.79
N TYR A 493 17.56 26.90 47.98
CA TYR A 493 16.81 26.85 49.22
C TYR A 493 17.68 26.49 50.42
N LEU A 494 18.51 25.44 50.30
CA LEU A 494 19.42 25.01 51.36
C LEU A 494 20.40 26.13 51.71
N PHE A 495 21.03 26.75 50.71
CA PHE A 495 21.95 27.85 50.91
C PHE A 495 21.29 29.02 51.65
N VAL A 496 20.15 29.51 51.17
CA VAL A 496 19.42 30.62 51.79
C VAL A 496 18.97 30.26 53.20
N SER A 497 18.48 29.04 53.41
CA SER A 497 18.06 28.56 54.73
C SER A 497 19.23 28.51 55.72
N PHE A 498 20.45 28.21 55.26
CA PHE A 498 21.65 28.21 56.11
C PHE A 498 22.20 29.62 56.37
N THR A 499 22.11 30.54 55.40
CA THR A 499 22.75 31.87 55.51
C THR A 499 21.85 32.97 56.05
N MET A 500 20.56 32.96 55.69
CA MET A 500 19.63 34.07 55.96
C MET A 500 18.50 33.72 56.93
N GLY A 501 18.44 32.47 57.41
CA GLY A 501 17.36 32.01 58.30
C GLY A 501 16.05 31.73 57.55
N LYS A 502 15.01 31.32 58.29
CA LYS A 502 13.73 30.83 57.73
C LYS A 502 12.84 31.92 57.11
N ASP A 503 13.14 33.19 57.35
CA ASP A 503 12.27 34.32 56.98
C ASP A 503 12.62 34.95 55.62
N ALA A 504 13.48 34.30 54.83
CA ALA A 504 13.82 34.76 53.49
C ALA A 504 12.61 34.60 52.53
N GLY A 505 12.20 35.71 51.93
CA GLY A 505 11.16 35.76 50.91
C GLY A 505 11.65 36.38 49.61
N LEU A 506 11.01 36.04 48.51
CA LEU A 506 11.28 36.60 47.19
C LEU A 506 9.95 36.96 46.54
N LEU A 507 9.85 38.17 45.97
CA LEU A 507 8.62 38.67 45.31
C LEU A 507 7.35 38.64 46.18
N GLY A 508 7.49 38.71 47.51
CA GLY A 508 6.37 38.68 48.46
C GLY A 508 5.89 37.26 48.84
N PHE A 509 6.55 36.20 48.35
CA PHE A 509 6.27 34.81 48.73
C PHE A 509 7.39 34.21 49.58
N GLY A 510 7.06 33.21 50.39
CA GLY A 510 8.06 32.48 51.16
C GLY A 510 8.97 31.66 50.25
N MET A 511 10.29 31.67 50.48
CA MET A 511 11.23 30.88 49.68
C MET A 511 10.90 29.39 49.67
N ALA A 512 10.35 28.86 50.77
CA ALA A 512 9.89 27.47 50.86
C ALA A 512 8.76 27.16 49.87
N GLU A 513 7.81 28.08 49.67
CA GLU A 513 6.67 27.88 48.78
C GLU A 513 7.10 27.92 47.31
N ILE A 514 7.95 28.88 46.95
CA ILE A 514 8.54 29.00 45.60
C ILE A 514 9.34 27.73 45.27
N VAL A 515 10.19 27.29 46.19
CA VAL A 515 11.02 26.10 45.97
C VAL A 515 10.14 24.87 45.85
N THR A 516 9.15 24.70 46.73
CA THR A 516 8.20 23.57 46.64
C THR A 516 7.50 23.53 45.28
N LEU A 517 7.00 24.69 44.80
CA LEU A 517 6.42 24.82 43.47
C LEU A 517 7.42 24.37 42.38
N LEU A 518 8.62 24.92 42.36
CA LEU A 518 9.62 24.61 41.33
C LEU A 518 10.06 23.14 41.37
N THR A 519 10.26 22.58 42.57
CA THR A 519 10.73 21.20 42.75
C THR A 519 9.69 20.15 42.41
N ALA A 520 8.39 20.49 42.46
CA ALA A 520 7.32 19.61 42.02
C ALA A 520 6.93 19.84 40.54
N LEU A 521 6.95 21.10 40.09
CA LEU A 521 6.56 21.47 38.73
C LEU A 521 7.58 21.01 37.69
N PHE A 522 8.87 21.26 37.90
CA PHE A 522 9.89 20.97 36.90
C PHE A 522 9.99 19.48 36.57
N PRO A 523 10.00 18.53 37.54
CA PRO A 523 9.97 17.11 37.21
C PRO A 523 8.69 16.69 36.48
N ALA A 524 7.54 17.29 36.80
CA ALA A 524 6.29 17.01 36.10
C ALA A 524 6.31 17.49 34.63
N LEU A 525 6.87 18.68 34.37
CA LEU A 525 7.08 19.18 33.00
C LEU A 525 8.10 18.32 32.23
N ALA A 526 9.17 17.88 32.89
CA ALA A 526 10.15 16.96 32.31
C ALA A 526 9.51 15.61 31.94
N ALA A 527 8.68 15.04 32.83
CA ALA A 527 7.91 13.83 32.57
C ALA A 527 6.93 13.99 31.39
N ALA A 528 6.22 15.12 31.31
CA ALA A 528 5.33 15.41 30.19
C ALA A 528 6.09 15.50 28.84
N LEU A 529 7.25 16.16 28.81
CA LEU A 529 8.11 16.23 27.62
C LEU A 529 8.68 14.86 27.25
N TYR A 530 9.08 14.06 28.24
CA TYR A 530 9.51 12.69 28.03
C TYR A 530 8.39 11.84 27.42
N GLY A 531 7.16 11.95 27.93
CA GLY A 531 5.98 11.30 27.36
C GLY A 531 5.73 11.67 25.89
N ILE A 532 5.82 12.96 25.55
CA ILE A 532 5.74 13.43 24.15
C ILE A 532 6.86 12.82 23.31
N ARG A 533 8.09 12.79 23.81
CA ARG A 533 9.26 12.27 23.09
C ARG A 533 9.12 10.77 22.80
N MET A 534 8.69 9.99 23.80
CA MET A 534 8.52 8.54 23.68
C MET A 534 7.33 8.16 22.80
N GLN A 535 6.19 8.86 22.94
CA GLN A 535 5.00 8.61 22.12
C GLN A 535 5.21 9.07 20.67
N GLY A 536 5.97 10.14 20.45
CA GLY A 536 6.29 10.66 19.12
C GLY A 536 7.35 9.87 18.34
N ASP A 537 8.07 8.95 19.00
CA ASP A 537 9.12 8.10 18.42
C ASP A 537 10.10 8.85 17.49
N PHE A 538 10.53 10.05 17.93
CA PHE A 538 11.33 10.96 17.09
C PHE A 538 12.69 10.37 16.73
N ALA A 539 13.35 9.68 17.66
CA ALA A 539 14.67 9.10 17.46
C ALA A 539 14.62 8.01 16.37
N ALA A 540 13.76 7.00 16.53
CA ALA A 540 13.69 5.92 15.57
C ALA A 540 13.13 6.40 14.21
N THR A 541 12.19 7.36 14.19
CA THR A 541 11.74 7.98 12.93
C THR A 541 12.87 8.69 12.18
N SER A 542 13.77 9.36 12.92
CA SER A 542 14.94 10.01 12.34
C SER A 542 15.91 8.99 11.73
N GLU A 543 16.26 7.94 12.47
CA GLU A 543 17.15 6.87 12.02
C GLU A 543 16.59 6.14 10.80
N ARG A 544 15.29 5.78 10.83
CA ARG A 544 14.60 5.15 9.69
C ARG A 544 14.63 6.05 8.45
N SER A 545 14.33 7.33 8.60
CA SER A 545 14.39 8.28 7.47
C SER A 545 15.81 8.40 6.89
N ALA A 546 16.84 8.38 7.75
CA ALA A 546 18.23 8.40 7.29
C ALA A 546 18.64 7.09 6.55
N LEU A 547 18.12 5.94 6.98
CA LEU A 547 18.35 4.66 6.31
C LEU A 547 17.66 4.64 4.92
N ILE A 548 16.37 5.01 4.87
CA ILE A 548 15.60 5.03 3.62
C ILE A 548 16.25 5.98 2.60
N ALA A 549 16.64 7.20 3.01
CA ALA A 549 17.31 8.14 2.12
C ALA A 549 18.61 7.56 1.52
N ARG A 550 19.44 6.90 2.34
CA ARG A 550 20.67 6.24 1.88
C ARG A 550 20.40 5.09 0.92
N MET A 551 19.38 4.27 1.20
CA MET A 551 18.99 3.17 0.32
C MET A 551 18.48 3.68 -1.04
N LEU A 552 17.70 4.76 -1.03
CA LEU A 552 17.21 5.43 -2.24
C LEU A 552 18.35 6.05 -3.05
N GLU A 553 19.31 6.72 -2.41
CA GLU A 553 20.51 7.26 -3.06
C GLU A 553 21.36 6.14 -3.69
N GLY A 554 21.55 5.02 -2.99
CA GLY A 554 22.24 3.85 -3.55
C GLY A 554 21.49 3.23 -4.74
N LEU A 555 20.15 3.17 -4.67
CA LEU A 555 19.32 2.70 -5.77
C LEU A 555 19.39 3.64 -6.98
N LYS A 556 19.45 4.96 -6.76
CA LYS A 556 19.61 5.96 -7.82
C LYS A 556 20.87 5.69 -8.64
N VAL A 557 22.02 5.57 -7.97
CA VAL A 557 23.31 5.31 -8.62
C VAL A 557 23.25 4.01 -9.44
N ALA A 558 22.64 2.97 -8.88
CA ALA A 558 22.49 1.70 -9.59
C ALA A 558 21.56 1.81 -10.81
N LEU A 559 20.45 2.56 -10.71
CA LEU A 559 19.51 2.78 -11.80
C LEU A 559 20.11 3.62 -12.94
N GLU A 560 20.98 4.58 -12.63
CA GLU A 560 21.72 5.38 -13.61
C GLU A 560 22.79 4.56 -14.35
N ALA A 561 23.44 3.64 -13.64
CA ALA A 561 24.49 2.78 -14.19
C ALA A 561 23.98 1.58 -14.99
N ASP A 562 22.76 1.11 -14.71
CA ASP A 562 22.19 -0.05 -15.38
C ASP A 562 21.97 0.19 -16.89
N PRO A 563 22.18 -0.85 -17.73
CA PRO A 563 21.76 -0.77 -19.12
C PRO A 563 20.24 -0.60 -19.20
N LEU A 564 19.78 0.15 -20.19
CA LEU A 564 18.35 0.39 -20.38
C LEU A 564 17.66 -0.84 -20.95
N ARG A 565 17.28 -1.76 -20.07
CA ARG A 565 16.57 -3.00 -20.37
C ARG A 565 15.37 -3.17 -19.46
N TYR A 566 14.32 -3.80 -19.97
CA TYR A 566 13.08 -4.02 -19.26
C TYR A 566 13.29 -4.88 -18.00
N ASP A 567 14.04 -5.97 -18.10
CA ASP A 567 14.35 -6.85 -16.96
C ASP A 567 15.05 -6.11 -15.81
N ARG A 568 16.01 -5.24 -16.13
CA ARG A 568 16.69 -4.39 -15.14
C ARG A 568 15.76 -3.38 -14.49
N LEU A 569 14.91 -2.71 -15.27
CA LEU A 569 13.93 -1.78 -14.70
C LEU A 569 12.90 -2.49 -13.81
N VAL A 570 12.51 -3.72 -14.16
CA VAL A 570 11.67 -4.57 -13.29
C VAL A 570 12.37 -4.88 -11.97
N GLU A 571 13.64 -5.27 -11.99
CA GLU A 571 14.42 -5.55 -10.78
C GLU A 571 14.56 -4.31 -9.89
N ARG A 572 14.88 -3.15 -10.48
CA ARG A 572 15.00 -1.88 -9.76
C ARG A 572 13.67 -1.38 -9.24
N SER A 573 12.58 -1.59 -9.97
CA SER A 573 11.22 -1.26 -9.54
C SER A 573 10.79 -2.09 -8.32
N ARG A 574 11.11 -3.40 -8.32
CA ARG A 574 10.91 -4.24 -7.12
C ARG A 574 11.71 -3.72 -5.93
N ARG A 575 12.99 -3.39 -6.12
CA ARG A 575 13.83 -2.87 -5.05
C ARG A 575 13.34 -1.51 -4.52
N LEU A 576 12.88 -0.62 -5.40
CA LEU A 576 12.25 0.65 -5.02
C LEU A 576 11.01 0.39 -4.16
N SER A 577 10.14 -0.53 -4.61
CA SER A 577 8.93 -0.92 -3.91
C SER A 577 9.23 -1.47 -2.51
N GLU A 578 10.25 -2.32 -2.36
CA GLU A 578 10.71 -2.82 -1.07
C GLU A 578 11.16 -1.70 -0.14
N ILE A 579 12.04 -0.80 -0.61
CA ILE A 579 12.57 0.31 0.19
C ILE A 579 11.44 1.18 0.72
N LEU A 580 10.44 1.47 -0.13
CA LEU A 580 9.34 2.35 0.24
C LEU A 580 8.30 1.67 1.15
N LEU A 581 8.29 0.34 1.25
CA LEU A 581 7.45 -0.40 2.21
C LEU A 581 8.09 -0.63 3.58
N VAL A 582 9.42 -0.54 3.69
CA VAL A 582 10.15 -0.78 4.96
C VAL A 582 9.51 -0.01 6.12
N ASP A 583 9.09 1.23 5.87
CA ASP A 583 8.43 2.05 6.87
C ASP A 583 7.11 1.38 7.30
N VAL A 584 6.17 1.12 6.37
CA VAL A 584 4.81 0.61 6.66
C VAL A 584 4.82 -0.70 7.45
N GLN A 585 5.66 -1.65 7.06
CA GLN A 585 5.73 -2.96 7.73
C GLN A 585 6.20 -2.82 9.18
N GLN A 586 7.18 -1.94 9.43
CA GLN A 586 7.63 -1.65 10.78
C GLN A 586 6.60 -0.86 11.59
N TRP A 587 5.83 0.03 10.95
CA TRP A 587 4.70 0.71 11.61
C TRP A 587 3.64 -0.28 12.07
N GLN A 588 3.27 -1.27 11.26
CA GLN A 588 2.28 -2.28 11.65
C GLN A 588 2.74 -3.05 12.90
N LEU A 589 3.99 -3.53 12.92
CA LEU A 589 4.55 -4.28 14.05
C LEU A 589 4.71 -3.44 15.34
N HIS A 590 5.21 -2.20 15.24
CA HIS A 590 5.50 -1.40 16.45
C HIS A 590 4.27 -0.74 17.05
N PHE A 591 3.28 -0.36 16.24
CA PHE A 591 2.21 0.53 16.71
C PHE A 591 0.92 -0.18 17.08
N GLU A 592 0.72 -1.46 16.73
CA GLU A 592 -0.31 -2.29 17.38
C GLU A 592 -0.08 -2.39 18.90
N THR A 593 1.17 -2.19 19.36
CA THR A 593 1.54 -2.29 20.78
C THR A 593 1.38 -1.00 21.60
N ARG A 594 1.03 0.14 20.99
CA ARG A 594 0.94 1.46 21.67
C ARG A 594 -0.33 2.25 21.32
N PRO A 595 -1.52 1.78 21.71
CA PRO A 595 -2.75 2.54 21.56
C PRO A 595 -2.71 3.83 22.39
N MET A 596 -3.65 4.76 22.16
CA MET A 596 -3.80 5.92 23.04
C MET A 596 -4.22 5.46 24.44
N SER A 597 -3.30 5.57 25.39
CA SER A 597 -3.57 5.42 26.81
C SER A 597 -3.69 6.79 27.47
N LEU A 598 -4.27 6.82 28.67
CA LEU A 598 -4.14 7.99 29.54
C LEU A 598 -2.65 8.20 29.83
N PRO A 599 -2.18 9.46 29.93
CA PRO A 599 -0.84 9.74 30.43
C PRO A 599 -0.75 9.18 31.86
N GLY A 600 0.19 8.25 32.07
CA GLY A 600 0.45 7.58 33.34
C GLY A 600 1.68 8.14 34.04
#